data_AF-A0A4Q7YJE2-F1
#
_entry.id   AF-A0A4Q7YJE2-F1
#
_cell.length_a   1.000
_cell.length_b   1.000
_cell.length_c   1.000
_cell.angle_alpha   90.00
_cell.angle_beta   90.00
_cell.angle_gamma   90.00
#
_symmetry.space_group_name_H-M   'P 1'
#
loop_
_entity.id
_entity.type
_entity.pdbx_description
1 polymer ?
#
loop_
_entity_poly.entity_id
_entity_poly.type
_entity_poly.pdbx_seq_one_letter_code
_entity_poly.pdbx_strand_id
1 'polypeptide(L)'
;MLTLEMLDELHVLTLFNPDNGQEGIKVHHSAEPATISACRRLHARGMVTLPDGGYLTPLGVQTLEHAQSLMSLLSSAVNTN
;
A
#
# COMPACT_ATOMS: atom_id res chain seq x y z
N MET A 1 -14.42 -11.54 3.57
CA MET A 1 -15.03 -10.19 3.57
C MET A 1 -13.91 -9.16 3.57
N LEU A 2 -14.04 -8.07 2.82
CA LEU A 2 -13.12 -6.95 2.90
C LEU A 2 -13.32 -6.27 4.27
N THR A 3 -12.29 -6.20 5.12
CA THR A 3 -12.36 -5.50 6.41
C THR A 3 -11.79 -4.09 6.28
N LEU A 4 -12.15 -3.19 7.20
CA LEU A 4 -11.57 -1.84 7.24
C LEU A 4 -10.05 -1.86 7.33
N GLU A 5 -9.49 -2.84 8.04
CA GLU A 5 -8.05 -3.04 8.16
C GLU A 5 -7.37 -3.30 6.81
N MET A 6 -8.01 -4.07 5.93
CA MET A 6 -7.52 -4.33 4.57
C MET A 6 -7.63 -3.10 3.67
N LEU A 7 -8.65 -2.27 3.89
CA LEU A 7 -8.79 -1.01 3.18
C LEU A 7 -7.68 -0.02 3.58
N ASP A 8 -7.38 0.10 4.87
CA ASP A 8 -6.24 0.87 5.36
C ASP A 8 -4.91 0.35 4.79
N GLU A 9 -4.71 -0.97 4.77
CA GLU A 9 -3.52 -1.58 4.19
C GLU A 9 -3.38 -1.30 2.69
N LEU A 10 -4.50 -1.35 1.94
CA LEU A 10 -4.54 -1.01 0.53
C LEU A 10 -4.19 0.47 0.34
N HIS A 11 -4.79 1.35 1.13
CA HIS A 11 -4.54 2.78 1.08
C HIS A 11 -3.07 3.09 1.36
N VAL A 12 -2.49 2.46 2.39
CA VAL A 12 -1.07 2.55 2.69
C VAL A 12 -0.20 2.02 1.55
N LEU A 13 -0.54 0.86 0.98
CA LEU A 13 0.15 0.31 -0.19
C LEU A 13 0.19 1.32 -1.34
N THR A 14 -0.90 2.02 -1.59
CA THR A 14 -1.00 2.99 -2.69
C THR A 14 -0.19 4.26 -2.46
N LEU A 15 0.19 4.54 -1.21
CA LEU A 15 1.17 5.59 -0.92
C LEU A 15 2.56 5.19 -1.39
N PHE A 16 2.86 3.89 -1.51
CA PHE A 16 4.13 3.44 -2.07
C PHE A 16 4.15 3.64 -3.59
N ASN A 17 5.29 4.12 -4.11
CA ASN A 17 5.48 4.30 -5.55
C ASN A 17 6.46 3.24 -6.07
N PRO A 18 6.01 2.27 -6.90
CA PRO A 18 6.86 1.17 -7.36
C PRO A 18 7.74 1.55 -8.56
N ASP A 19 7.42 2.63 -9.28
CA ASP A 19 8.12 3.07 -10.50
C ASP A 19 9.57 3.46 -10.19
N ASN A 20 9.79 4.02 -8.99
CA ASN A 20 11.11 4.31 -8.45
C ASN A 20 11.59 3.15 -7.57
N GLY A 21 11.76 1.95 -8.15
CA GLY A 21 12.15 0.70 -7.48
C GLY A 21 13.43 0.70 -6.61
N GLN A 22 14.04 1.87 -6.38
CA GLN A 22 15.18 2.12 -5.48
C GLN A 22 14.90 3.19 -4.40
N GLU A 23 13.79 3.92 -4.44
CA GLU A 23 13.41 4.86 -3.37
C GLU A 23 12.36 4.21 -2.47
N GLY A 24 12.84 3.56 -1.41
CA GLY A 24 11.96 3.12 -0.33
C GLY A 24 11.15 4.30 0.19
N ILE A 25 9.86 4.08 0.42
CA ILE A 25 8.99 5.10 1.01
C ILE A 25 9.29 5.13 2.50
N LYS A 26 9.98 6.18 2.93
CA LYS A 26 10.08 6.51 4.34
C LYS A 26 8.76 7.13 4.76
N VAL A 27 7.88 6.32 5.35
CA VAL A 27 6.71 6.88 6.02
C VAL A 27 7.24 7.70 7.19
N HIS A 28 7.14 9.03 7.09
CA HIS A 28 7.51 9.89 8.20
C HIS A 28 6.59 9.53 9.38
N HIS A 29 7.15 9.40 10.58
CA HIS A 29 6.43 9.08 11.82
C HIS A 29 5.28 10.06 12.16
N SER A 30 5.11 11.12 11.37
CA SER A 30 3.95 12.02 11.36
C SER A 30 2.72 11.47 10.62
N ALA A 31 2.80 10.28 10.03
CA ALA A 31 1.65 9.65 9.40
C ALA A 31 0.59 9.24 10.43
N GLU A 32 -0.68 9.20 10.02
CA GLU A 32 -1.77 8.85 10.93
C GLU A 32 -1.53 7.51 11.64
N PRO A 33 -1.96 7.36 12.90
CA PRO A 33 -1.79 6.11 13.65
C PRO A 33 -2.46 4.90 12.97
N ALA A 34 -3.49 5.13 12.15
CA ALA A 34 -4.09 4.12 11.27
C ALA A 34 -3.09 3.61 10.21
N THR A 35 -2.37 4.53 9.55
CA THR A 35 -1.32 4.23 8.57
C THR A 35 -0.18 3.42 9.19
N ILE A 36 0.28 3.80 10.38
CA ILE A 36 1.35 3.08 11.11
C ILE A 36 0.89 1.66 11.45
N SER A 37 -0.35 1.51 11.92
CA SER A 37 -0.92 0.20 12.25
C SER A 37 -1.07 -0.68 11.01
N ALA A 38 -1.47 -0.11 9.88
CA ALA A 38 -1.56 -0.80 8.60
C ALA A 38 -0.18 -1.20 8.06
N CYS A 39 0.83 -0.33 8.13
CA CYS A 39 2.22 -0.68 7.80
C CYS A 39 2.74 -1.86 8.64
N ARG A 40 2.45 -1.88 9.95
CA ARG A 40 2.81 -3.01 10.82
C ARG A 40 2.13 -4.31 10.41
N ARG A 41 0.86 -4.28 10.01
CA ARG A 41 0.16 -5.46 9.49
C ARG A 41 0.74 -5.93 8.16
N LEU A 42 1.03 -5.01 7.23
CA LEU A 42 1.72 -5.31 5.97
C LEU A 42 3.09 -5.93 6.21
N HIS A 43 3.84 -5.43 7.21
CA HIS A 43 5.12 -5.99 7.62
C HIS A 43 4.98 -7.40 8.19
N ALA A 44 3.97 -7.62 9.05
CA ALA A 44 3.66 -8.95 9.58
C ALA A 44 3.31 -9.95 8.46
N ARG A 45 2.77 -9.47 7.33
CA ARG A 45 2.53 -10.27 6.12
C ARG A 45 3.73 -10.36 5.17
N GLY A 46 4.86 -9.72 5.48
CA GLY A 46 6.07 -9.72 4.65
C GLY A 46 5.97 -8.90 3.37
N MET A 47 5.02 -7.96 3.28
CA MET A 47 4.83 -7.08 2.11
C MET A 47 5.76 -5.86 2.13
N VAL A 48 6.23 -5.46 3.31
CA VAL A 48 7.21 -4.37 3.50
C VAL A 48 8.37 -4.86 4.35
N THR A 49 9.56 -4.28 4.17
CA THR A 49 10.77 -4.67 4.91
C THR A 49 10.86 -4.07 6.31
N LEU A 50 10.13 -2.97 6.58
CA LEU A 50 10.12 -2.30 7.88
C LEU A 50 8.69 -1.96 8.32
N PRO A 51 8.42 -2.00 9.65
CA PRO A 51 7.11 -1.65 10.20
C PRO A 51 6.76 -0.15 10.08
N ASP A 52 7.75 0.72 9.85
CA ASP A 52 7.59 2.17 9.73
C ASP A 52 7.74 2.69 8.30
N GLY A 53 7.55 1.83 7.29
CA GLY A 53 7.77 2.20 5.89
C GLY A 53 9.24 2.14 5.52
N GLY A 54 9.59 1.07 4.81
CA GLY A 54 10.91 0.84 4.25
C GLY A 54 10.79 0.59 2.75
N TYR A 55 11.23 -0.58 2.32
CA TYR A 55 11.13 -1.02 0.94
C TYR A 55 9.95 -1.98 0.78
N LEU A 56 9.29 -1.95 -0.37
CA LEU A 56 8.37 -3.01 -0.74
C LEU A 56 9.17 -4.28 -1.02
N THR A 57 8.70 -5.41 -0.50
CA THR A 57 9.22 -6.71 -0.91
C THR A 57 8.66 -7.06 -2.30
N PRO A 58 9.20 -8.07 -3.00
CA PRO A 58 8.62 -8.53 -4.27
C PRO A 58 7.14 -8.92 -4.17
N LEU A 59 6.68 -9.36 -2.99
CA LEU A 59 5.27 -9.63 -2.72
C LEU A 59 4.46 -8.33 -2.56
N GLY A 60 5.02 -7.35 -1.87
CA GLY A 60 4.42 -6.02 -1.73
C GLY A 60 4.25 -5.30 -3.07
N VAL A 61 5.27 -5.36 -3.95
CA VAL A 61 5.21 -4.79 -5.30
C VAL A 61 4.07 -5.42 -6.11
N GLN A 62 4.00 -6.74 -6.19
CA GLN A 62 2.91 -7.43 -6.90
C GLN A 62 1.53 -7.06 -6.32
N THR A 63 1.41 -6.99 -4.99
CA THR A 63 0.15 -6.60 -4.34
C THR A 63 -0.23 -5.17 -4.70
N LEU A 64 0.73 -4.26 -4.76
CA LEU A 64 0.52 -2.87 -5.16
C LEU A 64 0.13 -2.75 -6.63
N GLU A 65 0.78 -3.49 -7.53
CA GLU A 65 0.41 -3.51 -8.95
C GLU A 65 -1.04 -3.98 -9.12
N HIS A 66 -1.44 -5.05 -8.43
CA HIS A 66 -2.84 -5.51 -8.43
C HIS A 66 -3.79 -4.47 -7.82
N ALA A 67 -3.39 -3.80 -6.74
CA ALA A 67 -4.18 -2.74 -6.11
C ALA A 67 -4.40 -1.55 -7.04
N GLN A 68 -3.33 -1.05 -7.66
CA GLN A 68 -3.39 0.04 -8.63
C GLN A 68 -4.22 -0.36 -9.85
N SER A 69 -4.06 -1.58 -10.35
CA SER A 69 -4.85 -2.09 -11.47
C SER A 69 -6.34 -2.15 -11.10
N LEU A 70 -6.68 -2.68 -9.91
CA LEU A 70 -8.05 -2.71 -9.40
C LEU A 70 -8.64 -1.30 -9.24
N MET A 71 -7.90 -0.36 -8.65
CA MET A 71 -8.34 1.03 -8.50
C MET A 71 -8.49 1.74 -9.85
N SER A 72 -7.57 1.50 -10.79
CA SER A 72 -7.64 2.02 -12.15
C SER A 72 -8.87 1.49 -12.87
N LEU A 73 -9.19 0.20 -12.71
CA LEU A 73 -10.42 -0.40 -13.24
C LEU A 73 -11.68 0.20 -12.60
N LEU A 74 -11.71 0.33 -11.28
CA LEU A 74 -12.82 0.95 -10.55
C LEU A 74 -13.00 2.44 -10.92
N SER A 75 -11.91 3.17 -11.10
CA SER A 75 -11.92 4.59 -11.51
C SER A 75 -12.25 4.75 -12.99
N SER A 76 -11.81 3.84 -13.86
CA SER A 76 -12.17 3.85 -15.28
C SER A 76 -13.66 3.56 -15.45
N ALA A 77 -14.22 2.66 -14.65
CA ALA A 77 -15.67 2.41 -14.63
C ALA A 77 -16.48 3.64 -14.18
N VAL A 78 -15.89 4.55 -13.39
CA VAL A 78 -16.58 5.77 -12.89
C VAL A 78 -16.61 6.93 -13.89
N ASN A 79 -15.80 6.90 -14.95
CA ASN A 79 -15.73 7.98 -15.95
C ASN A 79 -16.70 7.78 -17.14
N THR A 80 -17.87 7.18 -16.90
CA THR A 80 -18.94 7.12 -17.89
C THR A 80 -20.04 8.09 -17.48
N ASN A 81 -19.85 9.40 -17.68
CA ASN A 81 -20.90 10.43 -17.85
C ASN A 81 -20.28 11.75 -18.29
#